data_AF-A0A0D3B035-F1
#
_entry.id   AF-A0A0D3B035-F1
#
_cell.length_a   1.000
_cell.length_b   1.000
_cell.length_c   1.000
_cell.angle_alpha   90.00
_cell.angle_beta   90.00
_cell.angle_gamma   90.00
#
_symmetry.space_group_name_H-M   'P 1'
#
loop_
_entity.id
_entity.type
_entity.pdbx_description
1 polymer ?
#
loop_
_entity_poly.entity_id
_entity_poly.type
_entity_poly.pdbx_seq_one_letter_code
_entity_poly.pdbx_strand_id
1 'polypeptide(L)'
;MMGSENDEDSHLSPPPIIVTPADSDPLSALPPPNGGTSYIEPPSYADVIFSPFDDNNNASDDSSDTLSRSPSSSSSSDYIKITVSSPQKEQETASSMLSGGSTYVTYLITTRTNLPEYKGSDFTVRRRFRDVVALGDRLAESYKGFCIPPRPDKSVVESQVMQRQEFVEQRRVALEKYLRRLASHPVIRSSDELKVFLQVEGKLNHLKVGTDVASRVLDGGVSVVEVAQPARSGRDLFRLFKELRQSVSNDWGGAKPAVVEEDKEFLERKERMHDLEKEIINASQQAETLVKAQQDMGETMGELGLAFIKLTKFENEEAVFNSQRARANDMKNLATAAVKASRFYRELNSQTVKHLDTLHDYLGVMMAVQGAFADRSSALLTVQTLLSEVSSLEGRAEKLEAASSKVFGGDKSRIKKIEELKETIKATEDAKNVAIRDYERIKENNRSEVERLDRERRADFLSMMKGFVVNQVGYAEKMANVWAKVAEETSQYNRESS
;
A
#
# COMPACT_ATOMS: atom_id res chain seq x y z
N MET A 1 -17.70 -63.76 49.63
CA MET A 1 -16.84 -63.99 50.81
C MET A 1 -15.72 -62.96 50.71
N MET A 2 -15.79 -61.89 51.50
CA MET A 2 -15.08 -61.74 52.79
C MET A 2 -13.57 -61.90 52.59
N GLY A 3 -12.69 -60.95 52.91
CA GLY A 3 -12.80 -59.66 53.57
C GLY A 3 -11.39 -59.13 53.87
N SER A 4 -11.28 -57.81 53.92
CA SER A 4 -10.43 -57.02 54.84
C SER A 4 -8.91 -56.95 54.63
N GLU A 5 -8.44 -55.76 54.28
CA GLU A 5 -7.39 -55.02 55.03
C GLU A 5 -7.51 -53.52 54.73
N ASN A 6 -7.36 -52.72 55.79
CA ASN A 6 -7.57 -51.27 55.86
C ASN A 6 -6.32 -50.51 55.40
N ASP A 7 -6.50 -49.34 54.80
CA ASP A 7 -5.70 -48.14 55.11
C ASP A 7 -6.51 -46.88 54.78
N GLU A 8 -6.55 -45.95 55.74
CA GLU A 8 -7.33 -44.71 55.74
C GLU A 8 -6.57 -43.59 54.99
N ASP A 9 -7.17 -43.03 53.94
CA ASP A 9 -6.77 -41.76 53.36
C ASP A 9 -7.87 -40.71 53.63
N SER A 10 -7.52 -39.68 54.39
CA SER A 10 -8.41 -38.55 54.71
C SER A 10 -8.09 -37.36 53.82
N HIS A 11 -9.04 -37.01 52.96
CA HIS A 11 -9.06 -35.81 52.14
C HIS A 11 -9.13 -34.54 53.00
N LEU A 12 -8.19 -33.59 52.81
CA LEU A 12 -8.29 -32.22 53.32
C LEU A 12 -8.25 -31.21 52.16
N SER A 13 -9.39 -30.55 51.95
CA SER A 13 -9.53 -29.34 51.11
C SER A 13 -9.17 -28.08 51.93
N PRO A 14 -8.52 -27.06 51.36
CA PRO A 14 -8.28 -25.80 52.07
C PRO A 14 -9.49 -24.84 52.02
N PRO A 15 -9.74 -24.04 53.09
CA PRO A 15 -10.86 -23.09 53.18
C PRO A 15 -10.55 -21.71 52.53
N PRO A 16 -11.57 -20.84 52.33
CA PRO A 16 -11.47 -19.64 51.50
C PRO A 16 -10.87 -18.44 52.27
N ILE A 17 -10.14 -17.57 51.55
CA ILE A 17 -9.55 -16.34 52.09
C ILE A 17 -10.55 -15.18 51.97
N ILE A 18 -10.89 -14.60 53.12
CA ILE A 18 -11.72 -13.40 53.30
C ILE A 18 -10.81 -12.16 53.23
N VAL A 19 -11.22 -11.16 52.45
CA VAL A 19 -10.58 -9.84 52.34
C VAL A 19 -11.22 -8.88 53.34
N THR A 20 -10.41 -8.22 54.17
CA THR A 20 -10.77 -6.98 54.90
C THR A 20 -9.58 -5.99 54.90
N PRO A 21 -9.83 -4.67 54.92
CA PRO A 21 -8.87 -3.64 54.55
C PRO A 21 -8.07 -3.13 55.77
N ALA A 22 -6.81 -2.79 55.58
CA ALA A 22 -5.96 -2.18 56.60
C ALA A 22 -5.64 -0.71 56.28
N ASP A 23 -5.77 0.08 57.34
CA ASP A 23 -5.68 1.53 57.48
C ASP A 23 -4.31 2.15 57.18
N SER A 24 -4.38 3.31 56.52
CA SER A 24 -3.84 4.62 56.91
C SER A 24 -2.35 4.76 57.29
N ASP A 25 -1.66 5.45 56.36
CA ASP A 25 -0.32 6.05 56.37
C ASP A 25 -0.09 7.09 57.49
N PRO A 26 0.99 7.00 58.31
CA PRO A 26 1.29 7.99 59.33
C PRO A 26 2.53 8.82 58.98
N LEU A 27 2.55 9.57 57.87
CA LEU A 27 3.50 10.67 57.67
C LEU A 27 2.85 11.87 56.95
N SER A 28 1.86 12.48 57.60
CA SER A 28 1.32 13.79 57.22
C SER A 28 1.17 14.67 58.45
N ALA A 29 2.24 15.36 58.85
CA ALA A 29 2.17 16.60 59.63
C ALA A 29 3.57 17.23 59.77
N LEU A 30 3.91 18.20 58.91
CA LEU A 30 4.95 19.19 59.18
C LEU A 30 4.47 20.61 58.76
N PRO A 31 4.91 21.67 59.47
CA PRO A 31 4.35 23.03 59.38
C PRO A 31 4.91 23.86 58.20
N PRO A 32 4.36 25.06 57.86
CA PRO A 32 4.76 25.82 56.68
C PRO A 32 6.12 26.52 56.83
N PRO A 33 6.76 26.95 55.71
CA PRO A 33 8.20 27.11 55.62
C PRO A 33 8.69 28.52 55.96
N ASN A 34 9.93 28.61 56.44
CA ASN A 34 10.70 29.85 56.44
C ASN A 34 12.15 29.52 56.09
N GLY A 35 12.70 30.14 55.04
CA GLY A 35 14.12 30.09 54.68
C GLY A 35 14.41 29.30 53.40
N GLY A 36 14.91 30.01 52.37
CA GLY A 36 15.08 29.51 51.01
C GLY A 36 16.22 28.51 50.83
N THR A 37 15.94 27.49 50.01
CA THR A 37 16.92 26.71 49.27
C THR A 37 16.32 26.40 47.89
N SER A 38 17.07 26.68 46.83
CA SER A 38 16.68 26.41 45.45
C SER A 38 16.74 24.90 45.18
N TYR A 39 15.57 24.24 45.17
CA TYR A 39 15.44 22.90 44.63
C TYR A 39 15.68 22.96 43.11
N ILE A 40 16.77 22.38 42.63
CA ILE A 40 16.98 22.14 41.21
C ILE A 40 16.18 20.89 40.85
N GLU A 41 15.12 21.07 40.08
CA GLU A 41 14.30 20.00 39.54
C GLU A 41 15.15 19.12 38.60
N PRO A 42 15.09 17.78 38.68
CA PRO A 42 15.85 16.91 37.80
C PRO A 42 15.40 17.11 36.35
N PRO A 43 16.33 17.05 35.36
CA PRO A 43 16.01 17.33 33.97
C PRO A 43 14.92 16.40 33.44
N SER A 44 14.04 16.95 32.61
CA SER A 44 12.92 16.23 32.02
C SER A 44 13.44 15.15 31.08
N TYR A 45 12.67 14.05 30.94
CA TYR A 45 12.93 12.92 30.04
C TYR A 45 13.30 13.37 28.61
N ALA A 46 12.75 14.49 28.14
CA ALA A 46 13.06 15.06 26.83
C ALA A 46 14.49 15.65 26.74
N ASP A 47 15.02 16.23 27.81
CA ASP A 47 16.27 17.00 27.77
C ASP A 47 17.51 16.11 27.60
N VAL A 48 17.46 14.89 28.13
CA VAL A 48 18.57 13.92 28.00
C VAL A 48 18.55 13.21 26.64
N ILE A 49 17.36 13.00 26.07
CA ILE A 49 17.20 12.28 24.81
C ILE A 49 17.49 13.17 23.60
N PHE A 50 17.07 14.45 23.64
CA PHE A 50 17.16 15.37 22.51
C PHE A 50 18.34 16.33 22.53
N SER A 51 19.18 16.35 23.58
CA SER A 51 20.36 17.20 23.59
C SER A 51 21.45 16.67 22.62
N PRO A 52 21.95 17.50 21.67
CA PRO A 52 23.19 17.21 20.96
C PRO A 52 24.34 17.34 21.96
N PHE A 53 25.16 16.31 22.09
CA PHE A 53 26.37 16.40 22.90
C PHE A 53 27.40 17.21 22.11
N ASP A 54 27.78 18.39 22.63
CA ASP A 54 28.92 19.17 22.13
C ASP A 54 30.22 18.41 22.42
N ASP A 55 30.81 17.83 21.37
CA ASP A 55 32.19 17.33 21.39
C ASP A 55 33.14 18.53 21.35
N ASN A 56 33.54 19.01 22.52
CA ASN A 56 34.55 20.05 22.63
C ASN A 56 35.95 19.39 22.61
N ASN A 57 36.48 19.16 21.41
CA ASN A 57 37.90 18.88 21.19
C ASN A 57 38.42 19.76 20.06
N ASN A 58 39.14 20.81 20.46
CA ASN A 58 39.76 21.79 19.59
C ASN A 58 41.12 21.24 19.13
N ALA A 59 41.21 20.79 17.88
CA ALA A 59 42.47 20.68 17.14
C ALA A 59 42.21 21.15 15.71
N SER A 60 42.71 22.33 15.43
CA SER A 60 42.76 23.00 14.14
C SER A 60 43.53 22.17 13.11
N ASP A 61 42.88 21.83 12.00
CA ASP A 61 43.57 21.78 10.71
C ASP A 61 42.63 22.29 9.61
N ASP A 62 43.13 23.31 8.93
CA ASP A 62 42.47 24.13 7.93
C ASP A 62 42.84 23.59 6.55
N SER A 63 41.86 23.13 5.78
CA SER A 63 41.98 22.89 4.35
C SER A 63 40.57 22.79 3.75
N SER A 64 40.01 23.95 3.44
CA SER A 64 38.83 24.09 2.60
C SER A 64 39.16 23.67 1.16
N ASP A 65 38.67 22.50 0.73
CA ASP A 65 38.56 22.16 -0.69
C ASP A 65 37.10 21.90 -1.05
N THR A 66 36.40 23.00 -1.34
CA THR A 66 35.06 23.01 -1.92
C THR A 66 35.15 22.64 -3.40
N LEU A 67 35.27 21.34 -3.69
CA LEU A 67 34.99 20.82 -5.02
C LEU A 67 33.49 20.89 -5.30
N SER A 68 33.09 22.08 -5.71
CA SER A 68 31.87 22.41 -6.44
C SER A 68 31.85 21.61 -7.74
N ARG A 69 31.37 20.36 -7.63
CA ARG A 69 31.11 19.52 -8.80
C ARG A 69 29.89 20.09 -9.52
N SER A 70 30.19 20.94 -10.50
CA SER A 70 29.28 21.33 -11.57
C SER A 70 28.56 20.07 -12.12
N PRO A 71 27.26 20.13 -12.43
CA PRO A 71 26.57 19.00 -13.04
C PRO A 71 27.06 18.87 -14.49
N SER A 72 28.13 18.10 -14.69
CA SER A 72 28.52 17.63 -16.01
C SER A 72 27.40 16.76 -16.54
N SER A 73 26.80 17.22 -17.64
CA SER A 73 25.82 16.56 -18.51
C SER A 73 25.83 15.02 -18.44
N SER A 74 25.04 14.47 -17.53
CA SER A 74 24.55 13.10 -17.68
C SER A 74 23.43 13.16 -18.70
N SER A 75 23.56 12.40 -19.80
CA SER A 75 22.46 12.08 -20.72
C SER A 75 21.13 12.06 -19.96
N SER A 76 20.25 13.03 -20.22
CA SER A 76 19.08 13.27 -19.36
C SER A 76 18.13 12.08 -19.48
N SER A 77 18.26 11.13 -18.57
CA SER A 77 17.33 10.02 -18.46
C SER A 77 15.92 10.59 -18.35
N ASP A 78 14.99 10.04 -19.13
CA ASP A 78 13.58 10.40 -19.08
C ASP A 78 13.05 10.29 -17.65
N TYR A 79 12.50 11.38 -17.12
CA TYR A 79 11.95 11.45 -15.78
C TYR A 79 10.60 12.15 -15.78
N ILE A 80 9.74 11.73 -14.85
CA ILE A 80 8.51 12.40 -14.48
C ILE A 80 8.38 12.35 -12.96
N LYS A 81 8.36 13.52 -12.33
CA LYS A 81 8.25 13.69 -10.88
C LYS A 81 6.94 14.38 -10.56
N ILE A 82 6.09 13.68 -9.80
CA ILE A 82 4.79 14.20 -9.37
C ILE A 82 4.82 14.41 -7.86
N THR A 83 4.32 15.58 -7.44
CA THR A 83 4.11 15.92 -6.02
C THR A 83 2.69 16.42 -5.81
N VAL A 84 2.12 16.11 -4.65
CA VAL A 84 0.75 16.52 -4.29
C VAL A 84 0.82 17.34 -3.02
N SER A 85 0.32 18.57 -3.04
CA SER A 85 0.47 19.52 -1.93
C SER A 85 -0.77 20.39 -1.75
N SER A 86 -0.71 21.31 -0.80
CA SER A 86 -1.65 22.42 -0.61
C SER A 86 -3.13 21.98 -0.68
N PRO A 87 -3.59 21.14 0.26
CA PRO A 87 -5.01 20.78 0.34
C PRO A 87 -5.83 22.04 0.59
N GLN A 88 -6.83 22.30 -0.24
CA GLN A 88 -7.74 23.43 -0.08
C GLN A 88 -9.19 22.96 -0.11
N LYS A 89 -10.00 23.52 0.78
CA LYS A 89 -11.44 23.30 0.79
C LYS A 89 -12.09 24.27 -0.20
N GLU A 90 -12.68 23.72 -1.24
CA GLU A 90 -13.43 24.47 -2.23
C GLU A 90 -14.93 24.25 -2.02
N GLN A 91 -15.72 25.29 -2.26
CA GLN A 91 -17.17 25.23 -2.28
C GLN A 91 -17.63 25.14 -3.73
N GLU A 92 -18.47 24.16 -4.03
CA GLU A 92 -19.06 24.06 -5.36
C GLU A 92 -19.99 25.25 -5.58
N THR A 93 -19.55 26.25 -6.35
CA THR A 93 -20.40 27.33 -6.84
C THR A 93 -21.33 26.73 -7.89
N ALA A 94 -22.41 26.10 -7.43
CA ALA A 94 -23.50 25.75 -8.32
C ALA A 94 -24.10 27.06 -8.83
N SER A 95 -24.08 27.24 -10.15
CA SER A 95 -24.84 28.27 -10.88
C SER A 95 -26.36 28.03 -10.82
N SER A 96 -26.87 27.59 -9.67
CA SER A 96 -28.29 27.41 -9.40
C SER A 96 -28.54 27.74 -7.93
N MET A 97 -29.27 28.83 -7.69
CA MET A 97 -29.53 29.46 -6.39
C MET A 97 -30.31 28.58 -5.37
N LEU A 98 -30.48 27.27 -5.60
CA LEU A 98 -31.46 26.45 -4.88
C LEU A 98 -30.94 25.10 -4.36
N SER A 99 -29.63 24.89 -4.21
CA SER A 99 -29.11 23.73 -3.46
C SER A 99 -27.81 24.07 -2.75
N GLY A 100 -27.79 23.83 -1.44
CA GLY A 100 -26.62 24.06 -0.58
C GLY A 100 -25.36 23.45 -1.20
N GLY A 101 -24.40 24.31 -1.55
CA GLY A 101 -23.20 23.91 -2.29
C GLY A 101 -22.41 22.82 -1.55
N SER A 102 -22.13 21.71 -2.24
CA SER A 102 -21.30 20.65 -1.68
C SER A 102 -19.86 21.17 -1.50
N THR A 103 -19.24 20.94 -0.34
CA THR A 103 -17.82 21.30 -0.14
C THR A 103 -16.95 20.09 -0.40
N TYR A 104 -15.82 20.29 -1.08
CA TYR A 104 -14.86 19.24 -1.39
C TYR A 104 -13.43 19.74 -1.19
N VAL A 105 -12.48 18.81 -1.06
CA VAL A 105 -11.06 19.13 -0.94
C VAL A 105 -10.38 18.90 -2.28
N THR A 106 -9.62 19.89 -2.73
CA THR A 106 -8.73 19.82 -3.89
C THR A 106 -7.27 19.81 -3.44
N TYR A 107 -6.43 19.23 -4.28
CA TYR A 107 -5.00 19.09 -4.05
C TYR A 107 -4.25 19.70 -5.24
N LEU A 108 -3.15 20.40 -4.95
CA LEU A 108 -2.24 20.92 -5.96
C LEU A 108 -1.30 19.81 -6.42
N ILE A 109 -1.46 19.36 -7.66
CA ILE A 109 -0.58 18.39 -8.29
C ILE A 109 0.45 19.16 -9.09
N THR A 110 1.72 19.03 -8.72
CA THR A 110 2.85 19.63 -9.43
C THR A 110 3.63 18.54 -10.14
N THR A 111 3.78 18.67 -11.44
CA THR A 111 4.46 17.70 -12.30
C THR A 111 5.67 18.35 -12.94
N ARG A 112 6.83 17.70 -12.79
CA ARG A 112 8.09 18.08 -13.43
C ARG A 112 8.59 16.94 -14.31
N THR A 113 8.88 17.20 -15.57
CA THR A 113 9.27 16.14 -16.51
C THR A 113 10.14 16.70 -17.64
N ASN A 114 10.98 15.85 -18.24
CA ASN A 114 11.66 16.12 -19.50
C ASN A 114 11.08 15.30 -20.67
N LEU A 115 9.96 14.61 -20.47
CA LEU A 115 9.32 13.80 -21.49
C LEU A 115 8.72 14.69 -22.59
N PRO A 116 9.03 14.43 -23.88
CA PRO A 116 8.57 15.26 -25.00
C PRO A 116 7.05 15.19 -25.21
N GLU A 117 6.40 14.18 -24.65
CA GLU A 117 4.96 13.95 -24.76
C GLU A 117 4.11 14.89 -23.88
N TYR A 118 4.74 15.66 -22.99
CA TYR A 118 4.09 16.62 -22.09
C TYR A 118 4.29 18.06 -22.58
N LYS A 119 3.28 18.91 -22.40
CA LYS A 119 3.33 20.33 -22.79
C LYS A 119 4.09 21.15 -21.74
N GLY A 120 5.42 21.01 -21.76
CA GLY A 120 6.34 21.75 -20.89
C GLY A 120 6.94 20.91 -19.77
N SER A 121 7.94 21.49 -19.11
CA SER A 121 8.79 20.78 -18.14
C SER A 121 8.37 20.93 -16.68
N ASP A 122 7.56 21.93 -16.36
CA ASP A 122 7.00 22.17 -15.03
C ASP A 122 5.59 22.77 -15.19
N PHE A 123 4.60 22.13 -14.60
CA PHE A 123 3.20 22.59 -14.62
C PHE A 123 2.43 22.07 -13.41
N THR A 124 1.35 22.76 -13.08
CA THR A 124 0.54 22.47 -11.90
C THR A 124 -0.94 22.45 -12.22
N VAL A 125 -1.69 21.51 -11.63
CA VAL A 125 -3.15 21.44 -11.74
C VAL A 125 -3.79 21.17 -10.38
N ARG A 126 -5.00 21.69 -10.16
CA ARG A 126 -5.80 21.35 -8.97
C ARG A 126 -6.79 20.24 -9.29
N ARG A 127 -6.81 19.19 -8.47
CA ARG A 127 -7.71 18.03 -8.62
C ARG A 127 -8.37 17.65 -7.32
N ARG A 128 -9.63 17.21 -7.37
CA ARG A 128 -10.29 16.56 -6.23
C ARG A 128 -10.09 15.05 -6.27
N PHE A 129 -10.26 14.40 -5.12
CA PHE A 129 -10.17 12.94 -5.01
C PHE A 129 -11.04 12.20 -6.04
N ARG A 130 -12.25 12.71 -6.32
CA ARG A 130 -13.16 12.12 -7.32
C ARG A 130 -12.57 12.10 -8.73
N ASP A 131 -11.76 13.09 -9.10
CA ASP A 131 -11.12 13.13 -10.41
C ASP A 131 -10.06 12.03 -10.53
N VAL A 132 -9.33 11.76 -9.44
CA VAL A 132 -8.34 10.66 -9.38
C VAL A 132 -9.03 9.30 -9.47
N VAL A 133 -10.19 9.15 -8.84
CA VAL A 133 -11.01 7.93 -8.99
C VAL A 133 -11.44 7.74 -10.44
N ALA A 134 -11.92 8.81 -11.10
CA ALA A 134 -12.32 8.76 -12.51
C ALA A 134 -11.14 8.42 -13.44
N LEU A 135 -9.94 8.97 -13.15
CA LEU A 135 -8.70 8.58 -13.84
C LEU A 135 -8.45 7.09 -13.69
N GLY A 136 -8.47 6.57 -12.45
CA GLY A 136 -8.23 5.15 -12.18
C GLY A 136 -9.24 4.23 -12.89
N ASP A 137 -10.53 4.58 -12.88
CA ASP A 137 -11.56 3.84 -13.60
C ASP A 137 -11.33 3.86 -15.12
N ARG A 138 -10.93 5.00 -15.67
CA ARG A 138 -10.67 5.14 -17.11
C ARG A 138 -9.43 4.38 -17.55
N LEU A 139 -8.37 4.39 -16.73
CA LEU A 139 -7.16 3.60 -16.97
C LEU A 139 -7.46 2.11 -16.95
N ALA A 140 -8.22 1.62 -15.95
CA ALA A 140 -8.62 0.22 -15.86
C ALA A 140 -9.44 -0.25 -17.08
N GLU A 141 -10.28 0.61 -17.65
CA GLU A 141 -11.05 0.27 -18.84
C GLU A 141 -10.22 0.28 -20.13
N SER A 142 -9.30 1.24 -20.27
CA SER A 142 -8.56 1.47 -21.52
C SER A 142 -7.33 0.57 -21.64
N TYR A 143 -6.73 0.19 -20.50
CA TYR A 143 -5.49 -0.57 -20.39
C TYR A 143 -5.71 -1.93 -19.72
N LYS A 144 -6.71 -2.69 -20.19
CA LYS A 144 -6.99 -4.04 -19.68
C LYS A 144 -5.79 -4.96 -19.83
N GLY A 145 -5.58 -5.77 -18.79
CA GLY A 145 -4.48 -6.72 -18.73
C GLY A 145 -3.12 -6.10 -18.38
N PHE A 146 -3.04 -4.79 -18.17
CA PHE A 146 -1.86 -4.17 -17.56
C PHE A 146 -1.94 -4.22 -16.03
N CYS A 147 -0.78 -4.33 -15.36
CA CYS A 147 -0.71 -4.30 -13.90
C CYS A 147 -0.77 -2.85 -13.38
N ILE A 148 -1.96 -2.24 -13.47
CA ILE A 148 -2.19 -0.85 -13.08
C ILE A 148 -2.24 -0.77 -11.54
N PRO A 149 -1.45 0.12 -10.91
CA PRO A 149 -1.50 0.34 -9.47
C PRO A 149 -2.95 0.53 -8.97
N PRO A 150 -3.33 -0.06 -7.82
CA PRO A 150 -4.66 0.16 -7.27
C PRO A 150 -4.82 1.63 -6.87
N ARG A 151 -5.97 2.22 -7.21
CA ARG A 151 -6.30 3.57 -6.75
C ARG A 151 -6.52 3.58 -5.23
N PRO A 152 -6.29 4.70 -4.54
CA PRO A 152 -6.60 4.80 -3.11
C PRO A 152 -8.10 4.61 -2.87
N ASP A 153 -8.45 3.91 -1.79
CA ASP A 153 -9.83 3.62 -1.47
C ASP A 153 -10.61 4.86 -1.01
N LYS A 154 -11.90 4.85 -1.31
CA LYS A 154 -12.85 5.81 -0.75
C LYS A 154 -13.18 5.38 0.68
N SER A 155 -12.21 5.51 1.59
CA SER A 155 -12.42 5.18 3.00
C SER A 155 -13.37 6.20 3.64
N VAL A 156 -14.66 5.84 3.70
CA VAL A 156 -15.70 6.63 4.38
C VAL A 156 -15.61 6.45 5.89
N VAL A 157 -15.19 5.26 6.34
CA VAL A 157 -15.06 4.90 7.75
C VAL A 157 -13.91 5.67 8.40
N GLU A 158 -12.75 5.72 7.75
CA GLU A 158 -11.58 6.46 8.24
C GLU A 158 -11.83 7.99 8.27
N SER A 159 -12.64 8.50 7.34
CA SER A 159 -13.11 9.89 7.36
C SER A 159 -13.98 10.24 8.56
N GLN A 160 -14.62 9.26 9.20
CA GLN A 160 -15.51 9.46 10.35
C GLN A 160 -14.78 9.24 11.69
N VAL A 161 -13.71 8.45 11.68
CA VAL A 161 -12.96 8.06 12.89
C VAL A 161 -11.74 8.97 13.11
N MET A 162 -11.12 9.52 12.06
CA MET A 162 -9.93 10.36 12.17
C MET A 162 -10.25 11.85 12.27
N GLN A 163 -9.32 12.62 12.84
CA GLN A 163 -9.39 14.08 12.78
C GLN A 163 -9.36 14.53 11.32
N ARG A 164 -10.19 15.53 10.98
CA ARG A 164 -10.38 15.98 9.59
C ARG A 164 -9.05 16.37 8.90
N GLN A 165 -8.11 16.96 9.64
CA GLN A 165 -6.83 17.37 9.11
C GLN A 165 -5.91 16.18 8.80
N GLU A 166 -5.86 15.20 9.70
CA GLU A 166 -5.09 13.97 9.55
C GLU A 166 -5.57 13.15 8.34
N PHE A 167 -6.89 13.04 8.18
CA PHE A 167 -7.49 12.38 7.02
C PHE A 167 -7.15 13.07 5.69
N VAL A 168 -7.13 14.40 5.66
CA VAL A 168 -6.78 15.16 4.46
C VAL A 168 -5.32 14.94 4.07
N GLU A 169 -4.42 14.88 5.06
CA GLU A 169 -3.00 14.64 4.86
C GLU A 169 -2.71 13.19 4.44
N GLN A 170 -3.31 12.21 5.12
CA GLN A 170 -3.18 10.80 4.74
C GLN A 170 -3.66 10.57 3.30
N ARG A 171 -4.78 11.20 2.92
CA ARG A 171 -5.25 11.17 1.53
C ARG A 171 -4.27 11.85 0.58
N ARG A 172 -3.66 12.99 0.94
CA ARG A 172 -2.65 13.65 0.12
C ARG A 172 -1.46 12.73 -0.15
N VAL A 173 -0.95 12.05 0.89
CA VAL A 173 0.13 11.05 0.79
C VAL A 173 -0.27 9.90 -0.14
N ALA A 174 -1.46 9.34 0.03
CA ALA A 174 -1.96 8.24 -0.78
C ALA A 174 -2.13 8.63 -2.26
N LEU A 175 -2.63 9.84 -2.53
CA LEU A 175 -2.75 10.39 -3.88
C LEU A 175 -1.38 10.57 -4.54
N GLU A 176 -0.40 11.10 -3.81
CA GLU A 176 0.96 11.27 -4.31
C GLU A 176 1.60 9.91 -4.63
N LYS A 177 1.51 8.95 -3.72
CA LYS A 177 2.01 7.58 -3.91
C LYS A 177 1.37 6.93 -5.14
N TYR A 178 0.05 7.06 -5.30
CA TYR A 178 -0.66 6.54 -6.47
C TYR A 178 -0.19 7.15 -7.78
N LEU A 179 -0.16 8.50 -7.88
CA LEU A 179 0.25 9.18 -9.12
C LEU A 179 1.70 8.90 -9.49
N ARG A 180 2.61 8.85 -8.51
CA ARG A 180 4.01 8.47 -8.75
C ARG A 180 4.13 7.05 -9.31
N ARG A 181 3.34 6.10 -8.79
CA ARG A 181 3.29 4.72 -9.31
C ARG A 181 2.72 4.64 -10.74
N LEU A 182 1.75 5.48 -11.09
CA LEU A 182 1.29 5.58 -12.48
C LEU A 182 2.40 6.13 -13.39
N ALA A 183 3.15 7.12 -12.91
CA ALA A 183 4.23 7.75 -13.65
C ALA A 183 5.47 6.85 -13.81
N SER A 184 5.68 5.88 -12.92
CA SER A 184 6.75 4.89 -13.04
C SER A 184 6.40 3.74 -13.99
N HIS A 185 5.11 3.47 -14.24
CA HIS A 185 4.70 2.41 -15.14
C HIS A 185 4.98 2.78 -16.61
N PRO A 186 5.74 1.97 -17.38
CA PRO A 186 6.24 2.35 -18.71
C PRO A 186 5.16 2.72 -19.74
N VAL A 187 4.04 2.01 -19.75
CA VAL A 187 2.90 2.29 -20.64
C VAL A 187 2.01 3.41 -20.09
N ILE A 188 1.65 3.35 -18.80
CA ILE A 188 0.69 4.29 -18.22
C ILE A 188 1.26 5.72 -18.12
N ARG A 189 2.58 5.88 -17.91
CA ARG A 189 3.22 7.21 -17.89
C ARG A 189 3.04 8.00 -19.19
N SER A 190 2.85 7.29 -20.30
CA SER A 190 2.66 7.83 -21.65
C SER A 190 1.19 7.78 -22.09
N SER A 191 0.26 7.39 -21.21
CA SER A 191 -1.18 7.34 -21.52
C SER A 191 -1.77 8.74 -21.73
N ASP A 192 -2.75 8.83 -22.63
CA ASP A 192 -3.47 10.08 -22.89
C ASP A 192 -4.31 10.48 -21.67
N GLU A 193 -4.86 9.50 -20.96
CA GLU A 193 -5.62 9.68 -19.73
C GLU A 193 -4.79 10.40 -18.65
N LEU A 194 -3.57 9.93 -18.39
CA LEU A 194 -2.69 10.54 -17.39
C LEU A 194 -2.22 11.92 -17.85
N LYS A 195 -1.87 12.08 -19.12
CA LYS A 195 -1.47 13.38 -19.70
C LYS A 195 -2.56 14.43 -19.54
N VAL A 196 -3.79 14.10 -19.93
CA VAL A 196 -4.96 14.98 -19.79
C VAL A 196 -5.20 15.30 -18.32
N PHE A 197 -5.14 14.30 -17.44
CA PHE A 197 -5.32 14.48 -16.01
C PHE A 197 -4.26 15.40 -15.38
N LEU A 198 -3.02 15.37 -15.86
CA LEU A 198 -1.94 16.18 -15.31
C LEU A 198 -1.87 17.60 -15.91
N GLN A 199 -2.35 17.81 -17.15
CA GLN A 199 -2.15 19.08 -17.87
C GLN A 199 -3.41 19.95 -18.04
N VAL A 200 -4.62 19.38 -18.09
CA VAL A 200 -5.82 20.14 -18.49
C VAL A 200 -6.47 20.84 -17.30
N GLU A 201 -6.44 22.17 -17.24
CA GLU A 201 -7.14 22.90 -16.18
C GLU A 201 -8.67 22.72 -16.25
N GLY A 202 -9.34 22.75 -15.09
CA GLY A 202 -10.81 22.68 -15.00
C GLY A 202 -11.41 21.27 -14.94
N LYS A 203 -12.72 21.18 -15.24
CA LYS A 203 -13.51 19.93 -15.11
C LYS A 203 -13.13 18.91 -16.19
N LEU A 204 -12.65 17.74 -15.77
CA LEU A 204 -12.26 16.63 -16.66
C LEU A 204 -13.48 15.86 -17.19
N ASN A 205 -14.30 16.48 -18.04
CA ASN A 205 -15.47 15.83 -18.61
C ASN A 205 -15.11 14.65 -19.52
N HIS A 206 -13.95 14.68 -20.19
CA HIS A 206 -13.46 13.63 -21.09
C HIS A 206 -13.01 12.34 -20.35
N LEU A 207 -12.72 12.41 -19.05
CA LEU A 207 -12.39 11.24 -18.22
C LEU A 207 -13.64 10.56 -17.65
N LYS A 208 -14.81 11.21 -17.72
CA LYS A 208 -16.06 10.58 -17.32
C LYS A 208 -16.41 9.49 -18.34
N VAL A 209 -16.79 8.33 -17.82
CA VAL A 209 -17.49 7.31 -18.61
C VAL A 209 -18.70 7.92 -19.27
N GLY A 210 -18.92 7.60 -20.55
CA GLY A 210 -20.27 7.37 -21.06
C GLY A 210 -21.17 8.58 -21.31
N THR A 211 -20.73 9.56 -22.11
CA THR A 211 -21.72 10.48 -22.75
C THR A 211 -21.31 11.03 -24.13
N ASP A 212 -20.35 10.43 -24.84
CA ASP A 212 -19.90 10.97 -26.15
C ASP A 212 -20.43 10.21 -27.39
N VAL A 213 -21.23 9.16 -27.19
CA VAL A 213 -21.95 8.49 -28.30
C VAL A 213 -23.29 9.16 -28.61
N ALA A 214 -23.82 10.00 -27.70
CA ALA A 214 -25.10 10.68 -27.88
C ALA A 214 -25.02 12.00 -28.68
N SER A 215 -23.83 12.61 -28.82
CA SER A 215 -23.71 13.95 -29.44
C SER A 215 -23.58 13.95 -30.96
N ARG A 216 -23.54 12.79 -31.63
CA ARG A 216 -23.49 12.68 -33.11
C ARG A 216 -24.79 12.17 -33.75
N VAL A 217 -25.84 11.95 -32.97
CA VAL A 217 -27.15 11.46 -33.46
C VAL A 217 -28.23 12.53 -33.22
N LEU A 218 -28.01 13.71 -33.79
CA LEU A 218 -29.06 14.69 -34.02
C LEU A 218 -29.06 15.09 -35.50
N ASP A 219 -29.26 14.10 -36.37
CA ASP A 219 -30.04 14.30 -37.59
C ASP A 219 -30.71 12.96 -37.97
N GLY A 220 -31.99 13.00 -38.30
CA GLY A 220 -32.96 11.95 -38.00
C GLY A 220 -32.85 10.62 -38.77
N GLY A 221 -33.22 9.53 -38.08
CA GLY A 221 -33.45 8.21 -38.66
C GLY A 221 -33.60 7.12 -37.59
N VAL A 222 -34.77 6.49 -37.50
CA VAL A 222 -35.14 5.50 -36.47
C VAL A 222 -34.45 4.15 -36.72
N SER A 223 -33.76 3.57 -35.72
CA SER A 223 -33.79 2.11 -35.45
C SER A 223 -33.04 1.70 -34.18
N VAL A 224 -33.80 1.08 -33.27
CA VAL A 224 -33.50 -0.02 -32.34
C VAL A 224 -32.06 -0.59 -32.36
N VAL A 225 -31.27 -0.29 -31.32
CA VAL A 225 -30.46 -1.27 -30.57
C VAL A 225 -30.21 -0.69 -29.16
N GLU A 226 -30.92 -1.19 -28.16
CA GLU A 226 -30.58 -0.93 -26.75
C GLU A 226 -29.44 -1.89 -26.36
N VAL A 227 -28.21 -1.50 -26.73
CA VAL A 227 -27.00 -2.10 -26.16
C VAL A 227 -26.88 -1.57 -24.74
N ALA A 228 -27.06 -2.47 -23.78
CA ALA A 228 -26.83 -2.22 -22.36
C ALA A 228 -25.47 -1.56 -22.14
N GLN A 229 -25.48 -0.31 -21.68
CA GLN A 229 -24.27 0.39 -21.26
C GLN A 229 -23.84 -0.13 -19.88
N PRO A 230 -22.55 -0.45 -19.67
CA PRO A 230 -22.05 -0.86 -18.36
C PRO A 230 -21.87 0.38 -17.46
N ALA A 231 -22.67 0.47 -16.40
CA ALA A 231 -22.52 1.51 -15.38
C ALA A 231 -21.40 1.14 -14.38
N ARG A 232 -20.44 2.08 -14.25
CA ARG A 232 -19.26 2.02 -13.37
C ARG A 232 -19.62 2.34 -11.91
N SER A 233 -19.58 1.36 -11.01
CA SER A 233 -19.23 1.51 -9.59
C SER A 233 -19.15 0.15 -8.91
N GLY A 234 -18.17 -0.09 -8.02
CA GLY A 234 -18.04 -1.36 -7.28
C GLY A 234 -19.23 -1.74 -6.39
N ARG A 235 -20.20 -0.83 -6.21
CA ARG A 235 -21.51 -1.10 -5.58
C ARG A 235 -22.59 -1.57 -6.56
N ASP A 236 -22.49 -1.21 -7.84
CA ASP A 236 -23.39 -1.69 -8.89
C ASP A 236 -23.01 -3.07 -9.40
N LEU A 237 -21.79 -3.56 -9.15
CA LEU A 237 -21.44 -4.98 -9.40
C LEU A 237 -22.35 -5.93 -8.62
N PHE A 238 -22.69 -5.63 -7.36
CA PHE A 238 -23.62 -6.44 -6.56
C PHE A 238 -25.06 -6.34 -7.07
N ARG A 239 -25.43 -5.19 -7.64
CA ARG A 239 -26.77 -4.93 -8.17
C ARG A 239 -26.95 -5.57 -9.55
N LEU A 240 -25.93 -5.51 -10.40
CA LEU A 240 -25.79 -6.30 -11.62
C LEU A 240 -25.70 -7.78 -11.31
N PHE A 241 -24.99 -8.22 -10.26
CA PHE A 241 -25.00 -9.62 -9.80
C PHE A 241 -26.40 -10.05 -9.37
N LYS A 242 -27.17 -9.16 -8.75
CA LYS A 242 -28.54 -9.43 -8.29
C LYS A 242 -29.54 -9.40 -9.44
N GLU A 243 -29.47 -8.44 -10.34
CA GLU A 243 -30.36 -8.30 -11.52
C GLU A 243 -30.04 -9.35 -12.60
N LEU A 244 -28.77 -9.73 -12.79
CA LEU A 244 -28.34 -10.87 -13.62
C LEU A 244 -28.72 -12.21 -12.98
N ARG A 245 -28.67 -12.33 -11.65
CA ARG A 245 -29.22 -13.50 -10.93
C ARG A 245 -30.74 -13.58 -11.04
N GLN A 246 -31.42 -12.44 -11.15
CA GLN A 246 -32.88 -12.37 -11.30
C GLN A 246 -33.34 -12.60 -12.74
N SER A 247 -32.56 -12.20 -13.76
CA SER A 247 -32.86 -12.48 -15.17
C SER A 247 -32.57 -13.94 -15.56
N VAL A 248 -31.60 -14.59 -14.88
CA VAL A 248 -31.29 -16.02 -15.05
C VAL A 248 -32.26 -16.91 -14.24
N SER A 249 -33.06 -16.36 -13.33
CA SER A 249 -34.04 -17.13 -12.56
C SER A 249 -35.29 -17.51 -13.36
N ASN A 250 -35.53 -16.89 -14.52
CA ASN A 250 -36.74 -17.13 -15.31
C ASN A 250 -36.54 -18.03 -16.53
N ASP A 251 -35.33 -18.53 -16.77
CA ASP A 251 -35.11 -19.53 -17.83
C ASP A 251 -34.09 -20.59 -17.36
N TRP A 252 -34.64 -21.71 -16.90
CA TRP A 252 -34.03 -23.03 -16.71
C TRP A 252 -32.70 -23.12 -15.94
N GLY A 253 -32.77 -23.72 -14.73
CA GLY A 253 -31.65 -23.95 -13.83
C GLY A 253 -30.42 -24.60 -14.50
N GLY A 254 -29.32 -23.87 -14.48
CA GLY A 254 -27.98 -24.36 -14.80
C GLY A 254 -26.96 -23.42 -14.17
N ALA A 255 -26.06 -23.97 -13.35
CA ALA A 255 -24.90 -23.24 -12.88
C ALA A 255 -24.16 -22.63 -14.09
N LYS A 256 -23.63 -21.40 -13.94
CA LYS A 256 -22.78 -20.80 -14.98
C LYS A 256 -21.77 -21.85 -15.46
N PRO A 257 -21.54 -21.99 -16.79
CA PRO A 257 -20.38 -22.75 -17.26
C PRO A 257 -19.15 -22.17 -16.58
N ALA A 258 -18.37 -23.02 -15.91
CA ALA A 258 -17.11 -22.59 -15.33
C ALA A 258 -16.25 -22.02 -16.48
N VAL A 259 -15.62 -20.86 -16.28
CA VAL A 259 -14.63 -20.37 -17.24
C VAL A 259 -13.51 -21.40 -17.27
N VAL A 260 -13.40 -22.13 -18.38
CA VAL A 260 -12.34 -23.11 -18.56
C VAL A 260 -11.17 -22.40 -19.21
N GLU A 261 -10.16 -22.08 -18.43
CA GLU A 261 -8.88 -21.59 -18.93
C GLU A 261 -8.00 -22.79 -19.28
N GLU A 262 -7.68 -22.96 -20.56
CA GLU A 262 -6.88 -24.08 -21.06
C GLU A 262 -5.40 -23.72 -21.22
N ASP A 263 -5.05 -22.43 -21.08
CA ASP A 263 -3.68 -21.93 -21.17
C ASP A 263 -2.87 -22.36 -19.94
N LYS A 264 -2.22 -23.53 -20.04
CA LYS A 264 -1.37 -24.10 -18.99
C LYS A 264 -0.27 -23.15 -18.54
N GLU A 265 0.34 -22.43 -19.49
CA GLU A 265 1.43 -21.50 -19.24
C GLU A 265 0.98 -20.31 -18.37
N PHE A 266 -0.24 -19.85 -18.60
CA PHE A 266 -0.88 -18.83 -17.77
C PHE A 266 -1.26 -19.37 -16.40
N LEU A 267 -1.85 -20.57 -16.30
CA LEU A 267 -2.22 -21.18 -15.03
C LEU A 267 -1.01 -21.38 -14.11
N GLU A 268 0.10 -21.91 -14.64
CA GLU A 268 1.36 -22.05 -13.90
C GLU A 268 1.94 -20.70 -13.45
N ARG A 269 1.85 -19.66 -14.28
CA ARG A 269 2.25 -18.30 -13.88
C ARG A 269 1.35 -17.73 -12.79
N LYS A 270 0.03 -17.93 -12.91
CA LYS A 270 -0.95 -17.45 -11.95
C LYS A 270 -0.74 -18.10 -10.57
N GLU A 271 -0.51 -19.41 -10.54
CA GLU A 271 -0.17 -20.13 -9.31
C GLU A 271 1.14 -19.61 -8.69
N ARG A 272 2.20 -19.48 -9.49
CA ARG A 272 3.48 -18.91 -9.02
C ARG A 272 3.33 -17.50 -8.43
N MET A 273 2.52 -16.64 -9.04
CA MET A 273 2.27 -15.30 -8.51
C MET A 273 1.49 -15.32 -7.20
N HIS A 274 0.55 -16.25 -7.06
CA HIS A 274 -0.20 -16.43 -5.82
C HIS A 274 0.66 -16.99 -4.69
N ASP A 275 1.59 -17.90 -4.97
CA ASP A 275 2.54 -18.39 -3.97
C ASP A 275 3.55 -17.30 -3.57
N LEU A 276 4.04 -16.53 -4.54
CA LEU A 276 4.85 -15.35 -4.26
C LEU A 276 4.12 -14.34 -3.36
N GLU A 277 2.83 -14.10 -3.59
CA GLU A 277 2.04 -13.21 -2.75
C GLU A 277 2.02 -13.69 -1.30
N LYS A 278 1.80 -15.00 -1.05
CA LYS A 278 1.87 -15.57 0.30
C LYS A 278 3.26 -15.39 0.92
N GLU A 279 4.32 -15.61 0.15
CA GLU A 279 5.69 -15.44 0.62
C GLU A 279 5.97 -13.98 1.01
N ILE A 280 5.53 -13.01 0.21
CA ILE A 280 5.68 -11.58 0.51
C ILE A 280 4.88 -11.19 1.76
N ILE A 281 3.64 -11.70 1.93
CA ILE A 281 2.85 -11.47 3.14
C ILE A 281 3.60 -11.97 4.38
N ASN A 282 4.12 -13.19 4.34
CA ASN A 282 4.89 -13.76 5.45
C ASN A 282 6.17 -12.96 5.73
N ALA A 283 6.94 -12.63 4.68
CA ALA A 283 8.14 -11.81 4.82
C ALA A 283 7.84 -10.42 5.40
N SER A 284 6.74 -9.79 5.00
CA SER A 284 6.26 -8.52 5.54
C SER A 284 5.94 -8.61 7.03
N GLN A 285 5.25 -9.67 7.46
CA GLN A 285 4.95 -9.91 8.88
C GLN A 285 6.24 -10.10 9.72
N GLN A 286 7.23 -10.82 9.17
CA GLN A 286 8.52 -11.02 9.82
C GLN A 286 9.33 -9.71 9.89
N ALA A 287 9.27 -8.89 8.83
CA ALA A 287 9.87 -7.56 8.79
C ALA A 287 9.30 -6.64 9.88
N GLU A 288 7.98 -6.62 10.07
CA GLU A 288 7.34 -5.86 11.14
C GLU A 288 7.79 -6.32 12.53
N THR A 289 7.92 -7.63 12.72
CA THR A 289 8.41 -8.22 13.98
C THR A 289 9.87 -7.80 14.25
N LEU A 290 10.71 -7.79 13.21
CA LEU A 290 12.11 -7.34 13.31
C LEU A 290 12.22 -5.85 13.65
N VAL A 291 11.44 -5.00 12.97
CA VAL A 291 11.38 -3.55 13.23
C VAL A 291 10.99 -3.29 14.68
N LYS A 292 9.98 -4.01 15.18
CA LYS A 292 9.56 -3.91 16.57
C LYS A 292 10.68 -4.32 17.53
N ALA A 293 11.33 -5.46 17.29
CA ALA A 293 12.44 -5.91 18.13
C ALA A 293 13.62 -4.90 18.15
N GLN A 294 13.93 -4.26 17.02
CA GLN A 294 14.97 -3.23 16.94
C GLN A 294 14.57 -1.96 17.70
N GLN A 295 13.29 -1.57 17.64
CA GLN A 295 12.77 -0.47 18.44
C GLN A 295 12.89 -0.77 19.94
N ASP A 296 12.41 -1.93 20.38
CA ASP A 296 12.42 -2.37 21.78
C ASP A 296 13.86 -2.41 22.33
N MET A 297 14.83 -2.87 21.51
CA MET A 297 16.25 -2.86 21.85
C MET A 297 16.78 -1.43 22.07
N GLY A 298 16.41 -0.51 21.17
CA GLY A 298 16.79 0.90 21.28
C GLY A 298 16.20 1.55 22.54
N GLU A 299 14.95 1.28 22.86
CA GLU A 299 14.29 1.79 24.08
C GLU A 299 14.94 1.23 25.34
N THR A 300 15.08 -0.10 25.43
CA THR A 300 15.71 -0.80 26.57
C THR A 300 17.13 -0.30 26.83
N MET A 301 17.93 -0.14 25.78
CA MET A 301 19.30 0.36 25.91
C MET A 301 19.35 1.81 26.40
N GLY A 302 18.35 2.62 26.02
CA GLY A 302 18.20 3.99 26.50
C GLY A 302 17.85 4.03 27.99
N GLU A 303 16.92 3.20 28.42
CA GLU A 303 16.53 3.06 29.83
C GLU A 303 17.70 2.59 30.70
N LEU A 304 18.46 1.61 30.22
CA LEU A 304 19.69 1.15 30.88
C LEU A 304 20.68 2.30 31.08
N GLY A 305 20.93 3.08 30.04
CA GLY A 305 21.79 4.25 30.13
C GLY A 305 21.30 5.28 31.15
N LEU A 306 20.00 5.58 31.17
CA LEU A 306 19.40 6.49 32.16
C LEU A 306 19.49 5.96 33.59
N ALA A 307 19.31 4.65 33.80
CA ALA A 307 19.47 4.02 35.10
C ALA A 307 20.90 4.18 35.63
N PHE A 308 21.91 3.96 34.77
CA PHE A 308 23.30 4.18 35.13
C PHE A 308 23.64 5.66 35.37
N ILE A 309 23.07 6.60 34.62
CA ILE A 309 23.23 8.04 34.91
C ILE A 309 22.72 8.36 36.31
N LYS A 310 21.56 7.84 36.71
CA LYS A 310 21.00 8.05 38.06
C LYS A 310 21.92 7.45 39.14
N LEU A 311 22.42 6.23 38.90
CA LEU A 311 23.35 5.57 39.81
C LEU A 311 24.66 6.35 39.97
N THR A 312 25.25 6.82 38.88
CA THR A 312 26.45 7.68 38.91
C THR A 312 26.22 8.96 39.72
N LYS A 313 25.04 9.60 39.61
CA LYS A 313 24.73 10.80 40.40
C LYS A 313 24.71 10.48 41.89
N PHE A 314 23.97 9.43 42.28
CA PHE A 314 23.90 8.97 43.66
C PHE A 314 25.27 8.60 44.23
N GLU A 315 26.08 7.83 43.48
CA GLU A 315 27.42 7.45 43.94
C GLU A 315 28.35 8.66 44.11
N ASN A 316 28.21 9.70 43.28
CA ASN A 316 29.02 10.92 43.41
C ASN A 316 28.62 11.78 44.61
N GLU A 317 27.32 11.85 44.93
CA GLU A 317 26.81 12.59 46.09
C GLU A 317 27.31 11.97 47.40
N GLU A 318 27.40 10.64 47.46
CA GLU A 318 27.83 9.88 48.64
C GLU A 318 29.33 9.52 48.63
N ALA A 319 30.11 10.00 47.65
CA ALA A 319 31.50 9.61 47.48
C ALA A 319 32.43 10.23 48.54
N VAL A 320 32.93 9.40 49.46
CA VAL A 320 33.95 9.77 50.45
C VAL A 320 35.36 9.45 49.93
N PHE A 321 35.53 8.30 49.27
CA PHE A 321 36.83 7.79 48.82
C PHE A 321 37.08 8.01 47.31
N ASN A 322 38.34 8.13 46.92
CA ASN A 322 38.72 8.29 45.51
C ASN A 322 38.32 7.07 44.65
N SER A 323 38.31 5.86 45.23
CA SER A 323 37.87 4.64 44.56
C SER A 323 36.37 4.67 44.19
N GLN A 324 35.53 5.36 44.98
CA GLN A 324 34.11 5.55 44.68
C GLN A 324 33.93 6.53 43.52
N ARG A 325 34.68 7.64 43.51
CA ARG A 325 34.66 8.61 42.39
C ARG A 325 35.15 7.99 41.08
N ALA A 326 36.18 7.14 41.14
CA ALA A 326 36.67 6.41 39.96
C ALA A 326 35.59 5.48 39.39
N ARG A 327 34.93 4.68 40.25
CA ARG A 327 33.82 3.80 39.84
C ARG A 327 32.64 4.58 39.27
N ALA A 328 32.27 5.70 39.89
CA ALA A 328 31.19 6.54 39.41
C ALA A 328 31.48 7.12 38.01
N ASN A 329 32.74 7.47 37.72
CA ASN A 329 33.18 7.90 36.39
C ASN A 329 33.13 6.76 35.37
N ASP A 330 33.60 5.56 35.72
CA ASP A 330 33.52 4.39 34.83
C ASP A 330 32.05 4.04 34.52
N MET A 331 31.18 4.13 35.53
CA MET A 331 29.73 3.99 35.39
C MET A 331 29.13 5.06 34.47
N LYS A 332 29.61 6.30 34.55
CA LYS A 332 29.19 7.40 33.66
C LYS A 332 29.54 7.09 32.20
N ASN A 333 30.71 6.52 31.95
CA ASN A 333 31.15 6.15 30.60
C ASN A 333 30.28 5.01 30.06
N LEU A 334 30.00 3.99 30.87
CA LEU A 334 29.05 2.92 30.54
C LEU A 334 27.66 3.48 30.21
N ALA A 335 27.15 4.40 31.03
CA ALA A 335 25.85 5.02 30.84
C ALA A 335 25.78 5.79 29.50
N THR A 336 26.84 6.57 29.21
CA THR A 336 26.96 7.34 27.96
C THR A 336 27.02 6.42 26.74
N ALA A 337 27.76 5.32 26.83
CA ALA A 337 27.84 4.31 25.79
C ALA A 337 26.49 3.64 25.51
N ALA A 338 25.73 3.29 26.56
CA ALA A 338 24.39 2.74 26.44
C ALA A 338 23.43 3.75 25.74
N VAL A 339 23.39 5.02 26.18
CA VAL A 339 22.59 6.05 25.50
C VAL A 339 22.99 6.23 24.03
N LYS A 340 24.29 6.16 23.72
CA LYS A 340 24.78 6.25 22.34
C LYS A 340 24.38 5.04 21.51
N ALA A 341 24.47 3.83 22.05
CA ALA A 341 24.00 2.60 21.40
C ALA A 341 22.48 2.64 21.13
N SER A 342 21.69 3.14 22.08
CA SER A 342 20.24 3.38 21.91
C SER A 342 19.94 4.27 20.69
N ARG A 343 20.67 5.38 20.53
CA ARG A 343 20.53 6.27 19.36
C ARG A 343 20.87 5.54 18.05
N PHE A 344 21.90 4.70 18.05
CA PHE A 344 22.23 3.88 16.87
C PHE A 344 21.17 2.84 16.54
N TYR A 345 20.58 2.17 17.53
CA TYR A 345 19.44 1.26 17.29
C TYR A 345 18.23 1.99 16.70
N ARG A 346 17.91 3.18 17.20
CA ARG A 346 16.78 4.00 16.68
C ARG A 346 16.99 4.42 15.22
N GLU A 347 18.19 4.88 14.88
CA GLU A 347 18.52 5.25 13.50
C GLU A 347 18.55 4.02 12.59
N LEU A 348 19.14 2.91 13.05
CA LEU A 348 19.10 1.63 12.33
C LEU A 348 17.66 1.21 12.05
N ASN A 349 16.78 1.28 13.04
CA ASN A 349 15.37 0.93 12.87
C ASN A 349 14.68 1.79 11.80
N SER A 350 14.94 3.10 11.78
CA SER A 350 14.44 4.00 10.72
C SER A 350 14.89 3.54 9.33
N GLN A 351 16.16 3.12 9.19
CA GLN A 351 16.68 2.62 7.93
C GLN A 351 16.12 1.23 7.57
N THR A 352 15.93 0.35 8.55
CA THR A 352 15.30 -0.97 8.36
C THR A 352 13.88 -0.81 7.81
N VAL A 353 13.07 0.08 8.41
CA VAL A 353 11.72 0.40 7.93
C VAL A 353 11.77 0.87 6.47
N LYS A 354 12.66 1.80 6.12
CA LYS A 354 12.79 2.32 4.74
C LYS A 354 13.09 1.24 3.72
N HIS A 355 13.99 0.30 4.04
CA HIS A 355 14.33 -0.79 3.11
C HIS A 355 13.17 -1.78 3.00
N LEU A 356 12.61 -2.21 4.13
CA LEU A 356 11.59 -3.26 4.19
C LEU A 356 10.19 -2.79 3.73
N ASP A 357 9.93 -1.47 3.62
CA ASP A 357 8.72 -0.92 2.99
C ASP A 357 8.54 -1.40 1.53
N THR A 358 9.63 -1.84 0.89
CA THR A 358 9.58 -2.51 -0.43
C THR A 358 8.67 -3.74 -0.42
N LEU A 359 8.60 -4.50 0.68
CA LEU A 359 7.71 -5.66 0.80
C LEU A 359 6.24 -5.23 0.74
N HIS A 360 5.86 -4.20 1.50
CA HIS A 360 4.50 -3.63 1.47
C HIS A 360 4.16 -3.01 0.11
N ASP A 361 5.15 -2.40 -0.56
CA ASP A 361 4.97 -1.90 -1.91
C ASP A 361 4.59 -3.02 -2.90
N TYR A 362 5.25 -4.18 -2.80
CA TYR A 362 4.95 -5.34 -3.64
C TYR A 362 3.62 -6.03 -3.31
N LEU A 363 3.11 -5.95 -2.08
CA LEU A 363 1.72 -6.36 -1.79
C LEU A 363 0.72 -5.54 -2.62
N GLY A 364 0.96 -4.23 -2.74
CA GLY A 364 0.16 -3.37 -3.61
C GLY A 364 0.29 -3.72 -5.11
N VAL A 365 1.44 -4.21 -5.55
CA VAL A 365 1.65 -4.71 -6.92
C VAL A 365 0.89 -6.02 -7.14
N MET A 366 0.83 -6.93 -6.15
CA MET A 366 0.07 -8.17 -6.27
C MET A 366 -1.42 -7.92 -6.52
N MET A 367 -2.00 -6.89 -5.87
CA MET A 367 -3.37 -6.45 -6.16
C MET A 367 -3.57 -6.03 -7.63
N ALA A 368 -2.58 -5.34 -8.22
CA ALA A 368 -2.61 -4.96 -9.63
C ALA A 368 -2.52 -6.18 -10.55
N VAL A 369 -1.69 -7.17 -10.20
CA VAL A 369 -1.57 -8.45 -10.93
C VAL A 369 -2.89 -9.22 -10.90
N GLN A 370 -3.54 -9.32 -9.74
CA GLN A 370 -4.85 -9.94 -9.61
C GLN A 370 -5.90 -9.26 -10.49
N GLY A 371 -5.90 -7.92 -10.54
CA GLY A 371 -6.75 -7.15 -11.45
C GLY A 371 -6.51 -7.49 -12.92
N ALA A 372 -5.24 -7.52 -13.34
CA ALA A 372 -4.86 -7.87 -14.70
C ALA A 372 -5.27 -9.31 -15.09
N PHE A 373 -5.21 -10.27 -14.16
CA PHE A 373 -5.69 -11.63 -14.37
C PHE A 373 -7.22 -11.73 -14.38
N ALA A 374 -7.91 -10.88 -13.62
CA ALA A 374 -9.37 -10.79 -13.64
C ALA A 374 -9.87 -10.23 -14.97
N ASP A 375 -9.18 -9.24 -15.56
CA ASP A 375 -9.47 -8.74 -16.91
C ASP A 375 -9.40 -9.86 -17.95
N ARG A 376 -8.33 -10.67 -17.92
CA ARG A 376 -8.16 -11.82 -18.81
C ARG A 376 -9.29 -12.83 -18.63
N SER A 377 -9.59 -13.19 -17.38
CA SER A 377 -10.67 -14.15 -17.08
C SER A 377 -12.03 -13.66 -17.57
N SER A 378 -12.28 -12.34 -17.46
CA SER A 378 -13.51 -11.71 -17.93
C SER A 378 -13.60 -11.70 -19.46
N ALA A 379 -12.50 -11.39 -20.15
CA ALA A 379 -12.44 -11.43 -21.60
C ALA A 379 -12.61 -12.84 -22.16
N LEU A 380 -12.01 -13.85 -21.52
CA LEU A 380 -12.19 -15.27 -21.88
C LEU A 380 -13.65 -15.70 -21.74
N LEU A 381 -14.32 -15.30 -20.65
CA LEU A 381 -15.73 -15.58 -20.46
C LEU A 381 -16.59 -14.99 -21.59
N THR A 382 -16.29 -13.76 -22.03
CA THR A 382 -16.98 -13.15 -23.18
C THR A 382 -16.79 -13.96 -24.46
N VAL A 383 -15.55 -14.41 -24.74
CA VAL A 383 -15.25 -15.27 -25.90
C VAL A 383 -16.03 -16.58 -25.84
N GLN A 384 -16.01 -17.27 -24.70
CA GLN A 384 -16.72 -18.54 -24.52
C GLN A 384 -18.23 -18.39 -24.63
N THR A 385 -18.78 -17.29 -24.12
CA THR A 385 -20.22 -16.98 -24.22
C THR A 385 -20.63 -16.80 -25.68
N LEU A 386 -19.88 -15.98 -26.44
CA LEU A 386 -20.19 -15.72 -27.86
C LEU A 386 -19.98 -16.97 -28.73
N LEU A 387 -18.96 -17.80 -28.45
CA LEU A 387 -18.79 -19.10 -29.11
C LEU A 387 -20.00 -20.01 -28.91
N SER A 388 -20.49 -20.13 -27.67
CA SER A 388 -21.67 -20.93 -27.35
C SER A 388 -22.94 -20.37 -28.00
N GLU A 389 -23.08 -19.05 -28.07
CA GLU A 389 -24.22 -18.39 -28.72
C GLU A 389 -24.23 -18.63 -30.23
N VAL A 390 -23.08 -18.50 -30.90
CA VAL A 390 -22.94 -18.83 -32.33
C VAL A 390 -23.36 -20.28 -32.59
N SER A 391 -22.81 -21.24 -31.83
CA SER A 391 -23.16 -22.65 -31.99
C SER A 391 -24.66 -22.93 -31.77
N SER A 392 -25.28 -22.25 -30.80
CA SER A 392 -26.72 -22.34 -30.56
C SER A 392 -27.55 -21.79 -31.72
N LEU A 393 -27.17 -20.62 -32.25
CA LEU A 393 -27.84 -20.00 -33.40
C LEU A 393 -27.69 -20.84 -34.68
N GLU A 394 -26.49 -21.38 -34.95
CA GLU A 394 -26.23 -22.30 -36.06
C GLU A 394 -27.10 -23.55 -35.95
N GLY A 395 -27.16 -24.19 -34.78
CA GLY A 395 -28.02 -25.36 -34.56
C GLY A 395 -29.51 -25.06 -34.69
N ARG A 396 -29.95 -23.83 -34.37
CA ARG A 396 -31.34 -23.38 -34.63
C ARG A 396 -31.59 -23.16 -36.11
N ALA A 397 -30.64 -22.58 -36.84
CA ALA A 397 -30.74 -22.37 -38.28
C ALA A 397 -30.81 -23.71 -39.02
N GLU A 398 -29.92 -24.67 -38.70
CA GLU A 398 -29.91 -26.00 -39.30
C GLU A 398 -31.24 -26.74 -39.11
N LYS A 399 -31.79 -26.74 -37.88
CA LYS A 399 -33.10 -27.35 -37.59
C LYS A 399 -34.22 -26.72 -38.42
N LEU A 400 -34.19 -25.39 -38.60
CA LEU A 400 -35.22 -24.66 -39.32
C LEU A 400 -35.09 -24.86 -40.84
N GLU A 401 -33.87 -24.95 -41.37
CA GLU A 401 -33.58 -25.33 -42.76
C GLU A 401 -34.04 -26.76 -43.06
N ALA A 402 -33.71 -27.72 -42.18
CA ALA A 402 -34.13 -29.12 -42.30
C ALA A 402 -35.65 -29.30 -42.20
N ALA A 403 -36.35 -28.45 -41.45
CA ALA A 403 -37.81 -28.43 -41.40
C ALA A 403 -38.44 -27.78 -42.65
N SER A 404 -37.78 -26.77 -43.22
CA SER A 404 -38.24 -26.08 -44.42
C SER A 404 -38.07 -26.93 -45.69
N SER A 405 -37.01 -27.73 -45.79
CA SER A 405 -36.74 -28.60 -46.95
C SER A 405 -37.75 -29.73 -47.13
N LYS A 406 -38.49 -30.09 -46.07
CA LYS A 406 -39.55 -31.13 -46.10
C LYS A 406 -40.88 -30.63 -46.69
N VAL A 407 -41.04 -29.33 -46.94
CA VAL A 407 -42.27 -28.74 -47.48
C VAL A 407 -42.05 -28.35 -48.95
N PHE A 408 -42.71 -29.06 -49.87
CA PHE A 408 -42.64 -28.79 -51.31
C PHE A 408 -43.21 -27.40 -51.63
N GLY A 409 -42.40 -26.51 -52.21
CA GLY A 409 -42.78 -25.14 -52.59
C GLY A 409 -42.26 -24.02 -51.67
N GLY A 410 -41.67 -24.35 -50.52
CA GLY A 410 -41.01 -23.40 -49.62
C GLY A 410 -41.96 -22.42 -48.92
N ASP A 411 -42.06 -22.50 -47.60
CA ASP A 411 -42.81 -21.51 -46.83
C ASP A 411 -42.05 -20.18 -46.80
N LYS A 412 -42.55 -19.17 -47.55
CA LYS A 412 -41.93 -17.82 -47.62
C LYS A 412 -41.67 -17.21 -46.25
N SER A 413 -42.51 -17.51 -45.24
CA SER A 413 -42.32 -17.02 -43.87
C SER A 413 -41.12 -17.70 -43.18
N ARG A 414 -40.89 -18.99 -43.44
CA ARG A 414 -39.74 -19.74 -42.92
C ARG A 414 -38.45 -19.32 -43.62
N ILE A 415 -38.49 -19.09 -44.93
CA ILE A 415 -37.31 -18.59 -45.68
C ILE A 415 -36.85 -17.26 -45.10
N LYS A 416 -37.77 -16.30 -44.89
CA LYS A 416 -37.45 -15.01 -44.26
C LYS A 416 -36.84 -15.19 -42.87
N LYS A 417 -37.38 -16.11 -42.06
CA LYS A 417 -36.87 -16.41 -40.72
C LYS A 417 -35.47 -17.04 -40.72
N ILE A 418 -35.13 -17.83 -41.75
CA ILE A 418 -33.78 -18.36 -41.98
C ILE A 418 -32.83 -17.21 -42.31
N GLU A 419 -33.23 -16.28 -43.18
CA GLU A 419 -32.42 -15.11 -43.53
C GLU A 419 -32.16 -14.22 -42.32
N GLU A 420 -33.18 -13.90 -41.51
CA GLU A 420 -33.05 -13.13 -40.27
C GLU A 420 -32.11 -13.83 -39.25
N LEU A 421 -32.20 -15.16 -39.14
CA LEU A 421 -31.28 -15.95 -38.29
C LEU A 421 -29.85 -15.92 -38.82
N LYS A 422 -29.64 -16.01 -40.15
CA LYS A 422 -28.31 -15.93 -40.77
C LYS A 422 -27.67 -14.57 -40.57
N GLU A 423 -28.46 -13.50 -40.65
CA GLU A 423 -27.99 -12.14 -40.35
C GLU A 423 -27.58 -12.01 -38.87
N THR A 424 -28.38 -12.58 -37.96
CA THR A 424 -28.05 -12.63 -36.53
C THR A 424 -26.77 -13.43 -36.27
N ILE A 425 -26.61 -14.62 -36.88
CA ILE A 425 -25.39 -15.43 -36.78
C ILE A 425 -24.18 -14.62 -37.25
N LYS A 426 -24.29 -13.93 -38.39
CA LYS A 426 -23.20 -13.10 -38.91
C LYS A 426 -22.81 -11.98 -37.93
N ALA A 427 -23.79 -11.27 -37.37
CA ALA A 427 -23.52 -10.22 -36.39
C ALA A 427 -22.86 -10.76 -35.10
N THR A 428 -23.31 -11.91 -34.59
CA THR A 428 -22.72 -12.56 -33.41
C THR A 428 -21.33 -13.11 -33.71
N GLU A 429 -21.08 -13.62 -34.92
CA GLU A 429 -19.77 -14.07 -35.39
C GLU A 429 -18.77 -12.91 -35.49
N ASP A 430 -19.20 -11.76 -36.01
CA ASP A 430 -18.41 -10.53 -36.04
C ASP A 430 -18.07 -10.07 -34.60
N ALA A 431 -19.05 -10.10 -33.69
CA ALA A 431 -18.84 -9.77 -32.28
C ALA A 431 -17.87 -10.75 -31.59
N LYS A 432 -17.98 -12.06 -31.88
CA LYS A 432 -17.04 -13.10 -31.42
C LYS A 432 -15.63 -12.81 -31.89
N ASN A 433 -15.45 -12.46 -33.16
CA ASN A 433 -14.14 -12.13 -33.73
C ASN A 433 -13.53 -10.87 -33.11
N VAL A 434 -14.35 -9.90 -32.69
CA VAL A 434 -13.89 -8.74 -31.89
C VAL A 434 -13.45 -9.20 -30.49
N ALA A 435 -14.25 -10.01 -29.80
CA ALA A 435 -13.94 -10.49 -28.47
C ALA A 435 -12.66 -11.34 -28.43
N ILE A 436 -12.44 -12.20 -29.43
CA ILE A 436 -11.20 -13.00 -29.56
C ILE A 436 -9.99 -12.07 -29.68
N ARG A 437 -10.05 -11.05 -30.55
CA ARG A 437 -8.96 -10.08 -30.70
C ARG A 437 -8.68 -9.31 -29.41
N ASP A 438 -9.72 -8.94 -28.67
CA ASP A 438 -9.57 -8.26 -27.38
C ASP A 438 -8.91 -9.18 -26.33
N TYR A 439 -9.35 -10.44 -26.26
CA TYR A 439 -8.77 -11.46 -25.38
C TYR A 439 -7.29 -11.70 -25.68
N GLU A 440 -6.91 -11.88 -26.95
CA GLU A 440 -5.51 -12.07 -27.34
C GLU A 440 -4.63 -10.86 -26.99
N ARG A 441 -5.15 -9.64 -27.17
CA ARG A 441 -4.47 -8.42 -26.73
C ARG A 441 -4.24 -8.40 -25.22
N ILE A 442 -5.25 -8.76 -24.42
CA ILE A 442 -5.15 -8.81 -22.95
C ILE A 442 -4.18 -9.91 -22.51
N LYS A 443 -4.19 -11.06 -23.18
CA LYS A 443 -3.25 -12.17 -22.96
C LYS A 443 -1.80 -11.73 -23.18
N GLU A 444 -1.53 -10.99 -24.26
CA GLU A 444 -0.21 -10.44 -24.54
C GLU A 444 0.24 -9.42 -23.48
N ASN A 445 -0.66 -8.49 -23.11
CA ASN A 445 -0.40 -7.50 -22.07
C ASN A 445 -0.04 -8.17 -20.74
N ASN A 446 -0.83 -9.17 -20.31
CA ASN A 446 -0.57 -9.96 -19.10
C ASN A 446 0.82 -10.60 -19.13
N ARG A 447 1.19 -11.25 -20.24
CA ARG A 447 2.49 -11.91 -20.36
C ARG A 447 3.63 -10.90 -20.21
N SER A 448 3.57 -9.83 -20.99
CA SER A 448 4.59 -8.76 -20.99
C SER A 448 4.72 -8.09 -19.62
N GLU A 449 3.60 -7.86 -18.93
CA GLU A 449 3.61 -7.25 -17.60
C GLU A 449 4.14 -8.16 -16.51
N VAL A 450 3.80 -9.45 -16.52
CA VAL A 450 4.36 -10.41 -15.55
C VAL A 450 5.88 -10.51 -15.71
N GLU A 451 6.38 -10.54 -16.95
CA GLU A 451 7.82 -10.57 -17.24
C GLU A 451 8.54 -9.27 -16.84
N ARG A 452 7.88 -8.12 -17.05
CA ARG A 452 8.38 -6.82 -16.58
C ARG A 452 8.48 -6.79 -15.05
N LEU A 453 7.38 -7.13 -14.36
CA LEU A 453 7.30 -7.12 -12.90
C LEU A 453 8.30 -8.09 -12.27
N ASP A 454 8.52 -9.25 -12.88
CA ASP A 454 9.50 -10.22 -12.40
C ASP A 454 10.94 -9.66 -12.46
N ARG A 455 11.28 -8.91 -13.52
CA ARG A 455 12.58 -8.22 -13.63
C ARG A 455 12.73 -7.10 -12.61
N GLU A 456 11.70 -6.25 -12.47
CA GLU A 456 11.68 -5.16 -11.48
C GLU A 456 11.80 -5.71 -10.06
N ARG A 457 11.00 -6.73 -9.72
CA ARG A 457 11.03 -7.41 -8.42
C ARG A 457 12.43 -7.88 -8.04
N ARG A 458 13.13 -8.53 -8.97
CA ARG A 458 14.50 -8.99 -8.70
C ARG A 458 15.44 -7.83 -8.39
N ALA A 459 15.36 -6.75 -9.18
CA ALA A 459 16.20 -5.58 -8.98
C ALA A 459 15.90 -4.88 -7.65
N ASP A 460 14.62 -4.67 -7.36
CA ASP A 460 14.14 -3.95 -6.18
C ASP A 460 14.44 -4.75 -4.91
N PHE A 461 14.19 -6.07 -4.90
CA PHE A 461 14.48 -6.92 -3.75
C PHE A 461 15.99 -7.06 -3.50
N LEU A 462 16.79 -7.12 -4.57
CA LEU A 462 18.25 -7.09 -4.42
C LEU A 462 18.72 -5.76 -3.82
N SER A 463 18.18 -4.63 -4.28
CA SER A 463 18.48 -3.30 -3.74
C SER A 463 18.07 -3.18 -2.27
N MET A 464 16.85 -3.61 -1.94
CA MET A 464 16.33 -3.69 -0.58
C MET A 464 17.26 -4.49 0.33
N MET A 465 17.58 -5.73 -0.04
CA MET A 465 18.42 -6.61 0.78
C MET A 465 19.84 -6.07 0.94
N LYS A 466 20.42 -5.52 -0.13
CA LYS A 466 21.73 -4.87 -0.06
C LYS A 466 21.72 -3.68 0.88
N GLY A 467 20.73 -2.79 0.75
CA GLY A 467 20.58 -1.62 1.61
C GLY A 467 20.39 -2.02 3.08
N PHE A 468 19.54 -3.00 3.32
CA PHE A 468 19.31 -3.57 4.65
C PHE A 468 20.60 -4.11 5.26
N VAL A 469 21.31 -5.03 4.59
CA VAL A 469 22.53 -5.65 5.11
C VAL A 469 23.64 -4.63 5.35
N VAL A 470 23.86 -3.70 4.41
CA VAL A 470 24.89 -2.65 4.56
C VAL A 470 24.64 -1.80 5.80
N ASN A 471 23.38 -1.42 6.04
CA ASN A 471 23.04 -0.65 7.23
C ASN A 471 23.15 -1.50 8.51
N GLN A 472 22.71 -2.76 8.50
CA GLN A 472 22.88 -3.66 9.65
C GLN A 472 24.35 -3.77 10.08
N VAL A 473 25.26 -4.05 9.12
CA VAL A 473 26.69 -4.14 9.38
C VAL A 473 27.26 -2.80 9.86
N GLY A 474 26.97 -1.71 9.14
CA GLY A 474 27.53 -0.39 9.49
C GLY A 474 27.10 0.11 10.86
N TYR A 475 25.87 -0.18 11.30
CA TYR A 475 25.43 0.15 12.66
C TYR A 475 25.98 -0.82 13.70
N ALA A 476 26.09 -2.11 13.39
CA ALA A 476 26.73 -3.08 14.28
C ALA A 476 28.18 -2.69 14.58
N GLU A 477 28.96 -2.29 13.58
CA GLU A 477 30.33 -1.79 13.76
C GLU A 477 30.38 -0.53 14.62
N LYS A 478 29.49 0.45 14.37
CA LYS A 478 29.39 1.67 15.20
C LYS A 478 29.12 1.34 16.67
N MET A 479 28.21 0.41 16.93
CA MET A 479 27.88 -0.04 18.29
C MET A 479 29.04 -0.80 18.91
N ALA A 480 29.68 -1.72 18.17
CA ALA A 480 30.84 -2.46 18.63
C ALA A 480 31.99 -1.53 19.03
N ASN A 481 32.26 -0.48 18.26
CA ASN A 481 33.29 0.51 18.59
C ASN A 481 32.99 1.27 19.89
N VAL A 482 31.71 1.59 20.14
CA VAL A 482 31.28 2.22 21.41
C VAL A 482 31.55 1.29 22.59
N TRP A 483 31.19 0.02 22.47
CA TRP A 483 31.41 -0.97 23.54
C TRP A 483 32.88 -1.33 23.74
N ALA A 484 33.66 -1.41 22.66
CA ALA A 484 35.10 -1.65 22.73
C ALA A 484 35.82 -0.54 23.51
N LYS A 485 35.43 0.72 23.29
CA LYS A 485 35.96 1.87 24.04
C LYS A 485 35.68 1.73 25.54
N VAL A 486 34.46 1.34 25.93
CA VAL A 486 34.12 1.10 27.34
C VAL A 486 34.96 -0.04 27.93
N ALA A 487 35.15 -1.13 27.19
CA ALA A 487 35.96 -2.27 27.63
C ALA A 487 37.44 -1.89 27.82
N GLU A 488 37.98 -1.04 26.96
CA GLU A 488 39.35 -0.52 27.08
C GLU A 488 39.50 0.40 28.31
N GLU A 489 38.59 1.36 28.48
CA GLU A 489 38.59 2.31 29.60
C GLU A 489 38.45 1.60 30.95
N THR A 490 37.74 0.47 31.01
CA THR A 490 37.52 -0.32 32.22
C THR A 490 38.50 -1.49 32.39
N SER A 491 39.51 -1.61 31.52
CA SER A 491 40.45 -2.75 31.52
C SER A 491 41.31 -2.88 32.79
N GLN A 492 41.41 -1.81 33.59
CA GLN A 492 42.11 -1.79 34.88
C GLN A 492 41.54 -2.83 35.86
N TYR A 493 40.22 -3.06 35.86
CA TYR A 493 39.58 -4.02 36.75
C TYR A 493 40.04 -5.46 36.49
N ASN A 494 40.44 -5.78 35.27
CA ASN A 494 40.97 -7.10 34.89
C ASN A 494 42.42 -7.30 35.35
N ARG A 495 43.19 -6.21 35.47
CA ARG A 495 44.59 -6.25 35.91
C ARG A 495 44.71 -6.31 37.44
N GLU A 496 43.73 -5.76 38.16
CA GLU A 496 43.68 -5.80 39.62
C GLU A 496 43.15 -7.13 40.19
N SER A 497 42.49 -7.95 39.37
CA SER A 497 41.97 -9.27 39.75
C SER A 497 42.93 -10.44 39.46
N SER A 498 44.07 -10.19 38.82
CA SER A 498 45.15 -11.15 38.55
C SER A 498 46.32 -10.91 39.49
#